data_AF-A0A516GZI7-F1
#
_entry.id   AF-A0A516GZI7-F1
#
_cell.length_a   1.000
_cell.length_b   1.000
_cell.length_c   1.000
_cell.angle_alpha   90.00
_cell.angle_beta   90.00
_cell.angle_gamma   90.00
#
_symmetry.space_group_name_H-M   'P 1'
#
loop_
_entity.id
_entity.type
_entity.pdbx_description
1 polymer ?
#
loop_
_entity_poly.entity_id
_entity_poly.type
_entity_poly.pdbx_seq_one_letter_code
_entity_poly.pdbx_strand_id
1 'polypeptide(L)'
;MARANCAAVCGSTAAITSPSRRCTCQSSGWRITRRFGALLFIGQTSACQSGMTYAIPPGRASPRRAVLPVFQCKPPRHGYTGPVIRPLASLLETLTLPGHRAVAQHWLALYRAAGNQVPALASLDPLRFSAALPDIWIVDQDEDGVFRFHLLGQNMIDWHGSNPKGLTFEEVYTQAVLPVVTAMVRQVIDRPAICHQHTLSMTRNRLSPVPSERIALPLADTDGRIRHLFGVTVYKTRDGHGDGMIRNDVQSEQWYPVAQAETLPA
;
A
#
# COMPACT_ATOMS: atom_id res chain seq x y z
N MET A 1 22.57 -24.41 39.49
CA MET A 1 22.23 -25.12 38.24
C MET A 1 20.78 -24.83 37.89
N ALA A 2 20.51 -24.06 36.83
CA ALA A 2 19.15 -23.75 36.39
C ALA A 2 18.89 -24.43 35.04
N ARG A 3 17.86 -25.29 34.96
CA ARG A 3 17.37 -25.87 33.70
C ARG A 3 16.57 -24.81 32.96
N ALA A 4 16.85 -24.62 31.67
CA ALA A 4 16.12 -23.67 30.82
C ALA A 4 14.73 -24.23 30.46
N ASN A 5 13.67 -23.47 30.73
CA ASN A 5 12.29 -23.82 30.35
C ASN A 5 12.03 -23.41 28.88
N CYS A 6 12.15 -24.34 27.93
CA CYS A 6 11.85 -24.07 26.51
C CYS A 6 10.37 -23.68 26.27
N ALA A 7 9.47 -23.94 27.22
CA ALA A 7 8.05 -23.59 27.12
C ALA A 7 7.79 -22.07 27.00
N ALA A 8 8.66 -21.23 27.58
CA ALA A 8 8.50 -19.77 27.52
C ALA A 8 8.86 -19.18 26.13
N VAL A 9 9.49 -19.95 25.25
CA VAL A 9 10.01 -19.47 23.96
C VAL A 9 9.14 -19.92 22.78
N CYS A 10 8.43 -21.06 22.89
CA CYS A 10 7.80 -21.71 21.73
C CYS A 10 6.26 -21.74 21.70
N GLY A 11 5.53 -21.30 22.74
CA GLY A 11 4.07 -21.26 22.71
C GLY A 11 3.41 -22.64 22.46
N SER A 12 3.12 -23.37 23.54
CA SER A 12 2.25 -24.56 23.68
C SER A 12 2.18 -25.66 22.60
N THR A 13 3.06 -25.70 21.60
CA THR A 13 3.05 -26.78 20.60
C THR A 13 4.37 -27.54 20.62
N ALA A 14 4.31 -28.76 21.19
CA ALA A 14 5.29 -29.85 21.23
C ALA A 14 6.78 -29.47 21.33
N ALA A 15 7.30 -29.32 22.54
CA ALA A 15 8.74 -29.32 22.79
C ALA A 15 9.27 -30.76 22.91
N ILE A 16 10.16 -31.18 22.01
CA ILE A 16 10.96 -32.40 22.20
C ILE A 16 12.21 -32.01 22.99
N THR A 17 12.38 -32.57 24.19
CA THR A 17 13.56 -32.35 25.03
C THR A 17 14.77 -33.07 24.47
N SER A 18 15.76 -32.32 23.97
CA SER A 18 17.10 -32.82 23.62
C SER A 18 18.11 -32.42 24.70
N PRO A 19 19.16 -33.21 24.99
CA PRO A 19 20.12 -32.92 26.07
C PRO A 19 21.09 -31.76 25.76
N SER A 20 21.05 -31.22 24.54
CA SER A 20 21.87 -30.06 24.17
C SER A 20 21.16 -28.75 24.52
N ARG A 21 21.91 -27.72 24.94
CA ARG A 21 21.39 -26.37 25.25
C ARG A 21 20.90 -25.62 24.00
N ARG A 22 20.01 -26.22 23.22
CA ARG A 22 19.38 -25.67 22.02
C ARG A 22 17.90 -25.99 22.05
N CYS A 23 17.05 -24.97 22.08
CA CYS A 23 15.64 -25.15 21.75
C CYS A 23 15.51 -24.92 20.24
N THR A 24 15.02 -25.91 19.49
CA THR A 24 14.62 -25.79 18.08
C THR A 24 13.11 -25.64 18.02
N CYS A 25 12.60 -24.52 17.49
CA CYS A 25 11.18 -24.32 17.25
C CYS A 25 10.88 -24.60 15.77
N GLN A 26 10.05 -25.60 15.49
CA GLN A 26 9.56 -25.91 14.15
C GLN A 26 8.22 -25.18 13.92
N SER A 27 8.27 -23.90 13.61
CA SER A 27 7.18 -23.24 12.91
C SER A 27 7.79 -22.48 11.73
N SER A 28 7.35 -22.81 10.52
CA SER A 28 7.76 -22.18 9.26
C SER A 28 9.28 -22.08 9.05
N GLY A 29 9.94 -23.13 8.55
CA GLY A 29 11.16 -23.08 7.71
C GLY A 29 12.44 -22.35 8.18
N TRP A 30 12.47 -21.69 9.35
CA TRP A 30 13.58 -20.83 9.77
C TRP A 30 14.38 -21.44 10.93
N ARG A 31 15.72 -21.39 10.83
CA ARG A 31 16.64 -21.76 11.91
C ARG A 31 17.14 -20.49 12.61
N ILE A 32 16.84 -20.34 13.90
CA ILE A 32 17.50 -19.34 14.75
C ILE A 32 18.51 -20.06 15.64
N THR A 33 19.80 -19.76 15.47
CA THR A 33 20.87 -20.21 16.37
C THR A 33 21.41 -19.02 17.15
N ARG A 34 21.25 -19.00 18.47
CA ARG A 34 22.01 -18.10 19.35
C ARG A 34 23.31 -18.77 19.80
N ARG A 35 24.45 -18.17 19.48
CA ARG A 35 25.70 -18.32 20.25
C ARG A 35 25.87 -17.04 21.07
N PHE A 36 26.15 -17.18 22.36
CA PHE A 36 26.51 -16.03 23.20
C PHE A 36 27.76 -15.36 22.60
N GLY A 37 27.67 -14.07 22.24
CA GLY A 37 28.82 -13.22 21.94
C GLY A 37 28.80 -12.42 20.63
N ALA A 38 28.03 -12.79 19.61
CA ALA A 38 27.93 -11.99 18.37
C ALA A 38 26.66 -12.35 17.57
N LEU A 39 25.90 -11.34 17.15
CA LEU A 39 24.84 -11.50 16.15
C LEU A 39 25.50 -11.51 14.76
N LEU A 40 25.50 -12.66 14.10
CA LEU A 40 25.70 -12.73 12.66
C LEU A 40 24.31 -12.94 12.02
N PHE A 41 23.79 -11.92 11.35
CA PHE A 41 22.63 -12.06 10.47
C PHE A 41 23.11 -12.59 9.12
N ILE A 42 22.72 -13.81 8.75
CA ILE A 42 22.83 -14.31 7.39
C ILE A 42 21.40 -14.60 6.93
N GLY A 43 20.88 -13.84 5.96
CA GLY A 43 19.65 -14.19 5.24
C GLY A 43 18.67 -13.03 5.00
N GLN A 44 18.58 -12.66 3.71
CA GLN A 44 17.57 -11.87 2.96
C GLN A 44 16.63 -10.91 3.71
N THR A 45 16.81 -9.63 3.38
CA THR A 45 15.97 -8.49 3.72
C THR A 45 14.55 -8.62 3.13
N SER A 46 13.57 -8.83 4.00
CA SER A 46 12.22 -8.30 3.80
C SER A 46 11.94 -7.30 4.93
N ALA A 47 11.31 -6.18 4.57
CA ALA A 47 11.27 -4.96 5.36
C ALA A 47 10.55 -5.12 6.71
N CYS A 48 11.32 -5.31 7.79
CA CYS A 48 10.92 -4.89 9.12
C CYS A 48 11.27 -3.41 9.29
N GLN A 49 10.31 -2.50 9.08
CA GLN A 49 10.47 -1.11 9.53
C GLN A 49 10.38 -1.10 11.06
N SER A 50 11.52 -0.91 11.72
CA SER A 50 11.62 -0.66 13.15
C SER A 50 11.51 0.85 13.41
N GLY A 51 10.37 1.30 13.93
CA GLY A 51 10.24 2.63 14.52
C GLY A 51 10.19 2.51 16.05
N MET A 52 11.28 2.86 16.74
CA MET A 52 11.26 3.15 18.17
C MET A 52 12.27 4.26 18.47
N THR A 53 11.78 5.47 18.72
CA THR A 53 12.58 6.54 19.34
C THR A 53 12.05 6.72 20.76
N TYR A 54 12.87 6.45 21.77
CA TYR A 54 12.60 6.87 23.15
C TYR A 54 13.83 7.58 23.71
N ALA A 55 13.66 8.87 24.03
CA ALA A 55 14.55 9.58 24.94
C ALA A 55 14.05 9.36 26.38
N ILE A 56 14.95 9.00 27.31
CA ILE A 56 14.65 8.85 28.74
C ILE A 56 15.63 9.74 29.53
N PRO A 57 15.17 10.66 30.40
CA PRO A 57 16.03 11.40 31.34
C PRO A 57 16.38 10.53 32.57
N PRO A 58 17.48 10.81 33.29
CA PRO A 58 17.94 9.95 34.37
C PRO A 58 17.17 10.24 35.68
N GLY A 59 16.59 9.22 36.30
CA GLY A 59 16.06 9.37 37.66
C GLY A 59 15.13 8.26 38.16
N ARG A 60 15.68 7.44 39.07
CA ARG A 60 15.03 6.52 40.03
C ARG A 60 14.37 5.23 39.52
N ALA A 61 14.83 4.15 40.15
CA ALA A 61 14.49 2.76 39.90
C ALA A 61 13.08 2.40 40.38
N SER A 62 12.35 1.67 39.53
CA SER A 62 11.15 0.89 39.85
C SER A 62 11.26 -0.42 39.05
N PRO A 63 10.82 -1.58 39.57
CA PRO A 63 11.01 -2.86 38.88
C PRO A 63 10.10 -2.93 37.65
N ARG A 64 10.65 -2.58 36.48
CA ARG A 64 9.96 -2.66 35.20
C ARG A 64 9.74 -4.13 34.84
N ARG A 65 8.48 -4.56 34.79
CA ARG A 65 8.06 -5.69 33.94
C ARG A 65 8.59 -5.41 32.54
N ALA A 66 9.54 -6.21 32.07
CA ALA A 66 9.98 -6.18 30.68
C ALA A 66 8.78 -6.58 29.80
N VAL A 67 8.15 -5.57 29.18
CA VAL A 67 7.20 -5.81 28.10
C VAL A 67 8.03 -6.28 26.92
N LEU A 68 8.05 -7.60 26.68
CA LEU A 68 8.67 -8.16 25.49
C LEU A 68 7.93 -7.59 24.27
N PRO A 69 8.65 -7.05 23.26
CA PRO A 69 8.01 -6.63 22.02
C PRO A 69 7.34 -7.86 21.39
N VAL A 70 6.02 -7.81 21.26
CA VAL A 70 5.29 -8.78 20.45
C VAL A 70 5.60 -8.43 19.00
N PHE A 71 6.54 -9.16 18.41
CA PHE A 71 6.75 -9.15 16.97
C PHE A 71 5.53 -9.82 16.32
N GLN A 72 4.54 -9.01 15.94
CA GLN A 72 3.50 -9.47 15.03
C GLN A 72 4.10 -9.55 13.62
N CYS A 73 4.62 -10.72 13.27
CA CYS A 73 4.83 -11.06 11.88
C CYS A 73 3.45 -11.05 11.20
N LYS A 74 3.21 -10.07 10.31
CA LYS A 74 2.05 -10.13 9.43
C LYS A 74 2.18 -11.44 8.62
N PRO A 75 1.16 -12.32 8.63
CA PRO A 75 1.21 -13.50 7.79
C PRO A 75 1.41 -13.06 6.33
N PRO A 76 2.18 -13.83 5.53
CA PRO A 76 2.35 -13.54 4.12
C PRO A 76 0.96 -13.46 3.45
N ARG A 77 0.71 -12.39 2.70
CA ARG A 77 -0.51 -12.24 1.92
C ARG A 77 -0.55 -13.37 0.90
N HIS A 78 -1.45 -14.33 1.09
CA HIS A 78 -1.58 -15.47 0.18
C HIS A 78 -1.86 -14.94 -1.24
N GLY A 79 -1.04 -15.32 -2.22
CA GLY A 79 -1.20 -14.89 -3.62
C GLY A 79 -0.58 -13.53 -3.99
N TYR A 80 0.06 -12.80 -3.07
CA TYR A 80 0.74 -11.55 -3.42
C TYR A 80 2.03 -11.79 -4.19
N THR A 81 2.16 -11.22 -5.39
CA THR A 81 3.32 -11.44 -6.28
C THR A 81 4.47 -10.46 -6.09
N GLY A 82 4.41 -9.54 -5.12
CA GLY A 82 5.38 -8.45 -5.01
C GLY A 82 5.14 -7.34 -6.05
N PRO A 83 5.82 -6.19 -5.89
CA PRO A 83 5.77 -5.12 -6.87
C PRO A 83 6.60 -5.47 -8.10
N VAL A 84 6.02 -5.26 -9.28
CA VAL A 84 6.71 -5.48 -10.57
C VAL A 84 6.92 -4.13 -11.25
N ILE A 85 8.18 -3.76 -11.48
CA ILE A 85 8.51 -2.57 -12.26
C ILE A 85 8.46 -2.93 -13.75
N ARG A 86 7.80 -2.10 -14.56
CA ARG A 86 7.68 -2.27 -16.01
C ARG A 86 7.98 -0.97 -16.75
N PRO A 87 8.48 -1.03 -17.99
CA PRO A 87 8.65 0.17 -18.81
C PRO A 87 7.30 0.84 -19.09
N LEU A 88 7.23 2.18 -19.03
CA LEU A 88 6.01 2.95 -19.31
C LEU A 88 5.39 2.60 -20.68
N ALA A 89 6.22 2.30 -21.68
CA ALA A 89 5.77 1.90 -23.01
C ALA A 89 4.87 0.65 -23.02
N SER A 90 5.03 -0.24 -22.03
CA SER A 90 4.23 -1.48 -21.90
C SER A 90 2.88 -1.29 -21.19
N LEU A 91 2.60 -0.10 -20.65
CA LEU A 91 1.39 0.14 -19.84
C LEU A 91 0.10 -0.27 -20.55
N LEU A 92 -0.09 0.12 -21.81
CA LEU A 92 -1.34 -0.15 -22.51
C LEU A 92 -1.54 -1.64 -22.84
N GLU A 93 -0.47 -2.42 -22.84
CA GLU A 93 -0.51 -3.88 -23.10
C GLU A 93 -1.03 -4.64 -21.88
N THR A 94 -0.89 -4.09 -20.67
CA THR A 94 -1.32 -4.75 -19.43
C THR A 94 -2.73 -4.38 -18.99
N LEU A 95 -3.29 -3.28 -19.52
CA LEU A 95 -4.62 -2.79 -19.15
C LEU A 95 -5.70 -3.49 -19.97
N THR A 96 -6.49 -4.34 -19.31
CA THR A 96 -7.56 -5.10 -19.97
C THR A 96 -8.91 -4.38 -19.92
N LEU A 97 -9.13 -3.53 -18.91
CA LEU A 97 -10.39 -2.80 -18.75
C LEU A 97 -10.46 -1.59 -19.69
N PRO A 98 -11.55 -1.43 -20.48
CA PRO A 98 -11.67 -0.32 -21.44
C PRO A 98 -11.53 1.06 -20.80
N GLY A 99 -12.12 1.26 -19.62
CA GLY A 99 -12.00 2.51 -18.86
C GLY A 99 -10.56 2.83 -18.48
N HIS A 100 -9.84 1.86 -17.89
CA HIS A 100 -8.42 2.03 -17.55
C HIS A 100 -7.58 2.37 -18.78
N ARG A 101 -7.83 1.67 -19.90
CA ARG A 101 -7.09 1.88 -21.14
C ARG A 101 -7.35 3.28 -21.72
N ALA A 102 -8.61 3.74 -21.76
CA ALA A 102 -8.97 5.06 -22.25
C ALA A 102 -8.30 6.17 -21.43
N VAL A 103 -8.32 6.03 -20.11
CA VAL A 103 -7.76 7.02 -19.18
C VAL A 103 -6.23 7.07 -19.32
N ALA A 104 -5.58 5.91 -19.37
CA ALA A 104 -4.14 5.82 -19.59
C ALA A 104 -3.72 6.36 -20.97
N GLN A 105 -4.50 6.10 -22.02
CA GLN A 105 -4.26 6.64 -23.36
C GLN A 105 -4.32 8.18 -23.36
N HIS A 106 -5.36 8.75 -22.74
CA HIS A 106 -5.50 10.20 -22.61
C HIS A 106 -4.32 10.80 -21.84
N TRP A 107 -3.98 10.23 -20.69
CA TRP A 107 -2.85 10.69 -19.88
C TRP A 107 -1.52 10.62 -20.65
N LEU A 108 -1.25 9.50 -21.35
CA LEU A 108 -0.03 9.34 -22.16
C LEU A 108 0.04 10.32 -23.33
N ALA A 109 -1.10 10.67 -23.92
CA ALA A 109 -1.16 11.68 -24.97
C ALA A 109 -0.77 13.06 -24.43
N LEU A 110 -1.30 13.45 -23.27
CA LEU A 110 -0.92 14.69 -22.59
C LEU A 110 0.55 14.69 -22.18
N TYR A 111 1.03 13.59 -21.59
CA TYR A 111 2.43 13.42 -21.19
C TYR A 111 3.40 13.65 -22.35
N ARG A 112 3.11 13.08 -23.52
CA ARG A 112 3.92 13.27 -24.74
C ARG A 112 3.82 14.70 -25.27
N ALA A 113 2.62 15.27 -25.30
CA ALA A 113 2.40 16.66 -25.73
C ALA A 113 3.15 17.67 -24.84
N ALA A 114 3.31 17.36 -23.56
CA ALA A 114 4.07 18.15 -22.59
C ALA A 114 5.57 17.85 -22.58
N GLY A 115 6.13 17.13 -23.56
CA GLY A 115 7.55 16.83 -23.62
C GLY A 115 8.02 15.85 -22.56
N ASN A 116 7.23 14.80 -22.31
CA ASN A 116 7.47 13.79 -21.28
C ASN A 116 7.46 14.36 -19.85
N GLN A 117 6.56 15.32 -19.61
CA GLN A 117 6.30 15.86 -18.29
C GLN A 117 4.94 15.38 -17.77
N VAL A 118 4.82 15.12 -16.47
CA VAL A 118 3.54 14.75 -15.84
C VAL A 118 2.50 15.84 -16.13
N PRO A 119 1.33 15.48 -16.68
CA PRO A 119 0.35 16.46 -17.13
C PRO A 119 -0.36 17.12 -15.95
N ALA A 120 -0.76 18.37 -16.13
CA ALA A 120 -1.54 19.10 -15.15
C ALA A 120 -2.96 18.56 -15.04
N LEU A 121 -3.54 18.59 -13.84
CA LEU A 121 -4.94 18.19 -13.61
C LEU A 121 -5.92 18.92 -14.56
N ALA A 122 -5.71 20.22 -14.77
CA ALA A 122 -6.54 21.04 -15.66
C ALA A 122 -6.48 20.63 -17.14
N SER A 123 -5.49 19.82 -17.54
CA SER A 123 -5.38 19.30 -18.91
C SER A 123 -6.21 18.04 -19.16
N LEU A 124 -6.78 17.43 -18.11
CA LEU A 124 -7.68 16.29 -18.29
C LEU A 124 -8.96 16.72 -19.00
N ASP A 125 -9.34 15.97 -20.03
CA ASP A 125 -10.60 16.14 -20.75
C ASP A 125 -11.49 14.92 -20.43
N PRO A 126 -12.48 15.05 -19.53
CA PRO A 126 -13.36 13.96 -19.12
C PRO A 126 -14.11 13.29 -20.27
N LEU A 127 -14.31 14.01 -21.39
CA LEU A 127 -15.02 13.48 -22.56
C LEU A 127 -14.21 12.39 -23.28
N ARG A 128 -12.89 12.34 -23.08
CA ARG A 128 -12.00 11.32 -23.66
C ARG A 128 -12.13 9.95 -22.99
N PHE A 129 -12.73 9.90 -21.81
CA PHE A 129 -12.90 8.67 -21.02
C PHE A 129 -14.25 8.67 -20.29
N SER A 130 -15.30 9.18 -20.94
CA SER A 130 -16.64 9.37 -20.34
C SER A 130 -17.21 8.11 -19.69
N ALA A 131 -16.99 6.93 -20.28
CA ALA A 131 -17.43 5.65 -19.75
C ALA A 131 -16.74 5.24 -18.42
N ALA A 132 -15.57 5.81 -18.11
CA ALA A 132 -14.84 5.55 -16.87
C ALA A 132 -15.27 6.50 -15.73
N LEU A 133 -15.99 7.59 -16.02
CA LEU A 133 -16.36 8.63 -15.04
C LEU A 133 -17.08 8.11 -13.78
N PRO A 134 -17.93 7.06 -13.83
CA PRO A 134 -18.51 6.50 -12.62
C PRO A 134 -17.47 5.90 -11.66
N ASP A 135 -16.31 5.47 -12.15
CA ASP A 135 -15.29 4.72 -11.42
C ASP A 135 -14.06 5.57 -11.06
N ILE A 136 -14.03 6.84 -11.45
CA ILE A 136 -12.86 7.71 -11.21
C ILE A 136 -12.78 8.19 -9.76
N TRP A 137 -11.58 8.59 -9.38
CA TRP A 137 -11.31 9.33 -8.16
C TRP A 137 -10.12 10.25 -8.35
N ILE A 138 -10.14 11.40 -7.71
CA ILE A 138 -9.03 12.36 -7.65
C ILE A 138 -8.75 12.65 -6.20
N VAL A 139 -7.48 12.59 -5.83
CA VAL A 139 -6.97 12.89 -4.50
C VAL A 139 -5.93 14.00 -4.62
N ASP A 140 -6.05 15.00 -3.77
CA ASP A 140 -5.10 16.09 -3.64
C ASP A 140 -4.24 15.86 -2.41
N GLN A 141 -2.96 16.20 -2.52
CA GLN A 141 -2.08 16.41 -1.39
C GLN A 141 -2.01 17.92 -1.12
N ASP A 142 -2.35 18.34 0.11
CA ASP A 142 -2.15 19.72 0.53
C ASP A 142 -0.70 20.01 0.93
N GLU A 143 -0.42 21.24 1.33
CA GLU A 143 0.94 21.71 1.66
C GLU A 143 1.53 21.00 2.90
N ASP A 144 0.67 20.51 3.79
CA ASP A 144 1.06 19.75 4.98
C ASP A 144 1.24 18.24 4.68
N GLY A 145 1.02 17.84 3.42
CA GLY A 145 1.14 16.46 2.98
C GLY A 145 -0.08 15.59 3.29
N VAL A 146 -1.21 16.19 3.68
CA VAL A 146 -2.46 15.49 3.97
C VAL A 146 -3.21 15.21 2.67
N PHE A 147 -3.73 13.99 2.55
CA PHE A 147 -4.47 13.55 1.38
C PHE A 147 -5.97 13.77 1.55
N ARG A 148 -6.58 14.48 0.59
CA ARG A 148 -8.01 14.77 0.56
C ARG A 148 -8.63 14.29 -0.74
N PHE A 149 -9.85 13.77 -0.66
CA PHE A 149 -10.61 13.44 -1.84
C PHE A 149 -11.12 14.71 -2.53
N HIS A 150 -10.66 14.96 -3.76
CA HIS A 150 -11.12 16.07 -4.57
C HIS A 150 -12.43 15.73 -5.32
N LEU A 151 -12.47 14.54 -5.90
CA LEU A 151 -13.57 14.09 -6.75
C LEU A 151 -13.68 12.57 -6.70
N LEU A 152 -14.91 12.06 -6.75
CA LEU A 152 -15.21 10.65 -6.93
C LEU A 152 -16.37 10.49 -7.90
N GLY A 153 -16.29 9.46 -8.74
CA GLY A 153 -17.39 8.98 -9.55
C GLY A 153 -18.46 8.27 -8.70
N GLN A 154 -19.65 8.09 -9.27
CA GLN A 154 -20.80 7.54 -8.53
C GLN A 154 -20.55 6.13 -7.98
N ASN A 155 -19.93 5.23 -8.74
CA ASN A 155 -19.64 3.87 -8.26
C ASN A 155 -18.66 3.89 -7.09
N MET A 156 -17.73 4.86 -7.08
CA MET A 156 -16.81 5.06 -5.96
C MET A 156 -17.53 5.59 -4.71
N ILE A 157 -18.44 6.57 -4.88
CA ILE A 157 -19.28 7.08 -3.79
C ILE A 157 -20.11 5.94 -3.20
N ASP A 158 -20.77 5.16 -4.06
CA ASP A 158 -21.55 3.99 -3.67
C ASP A 158 -20.69 2.97 -2.93
N TRP A 159 -19.45 2.73 -3.37
CA TRP A 159 -18.53 1.83 -2.67
C TRP A 159 -18.15 2.32 -1.27
N HIS A 160 -17.99 3.63 -1.11
CA HIS A 160 -17.69 4.26 0.17
C HIS A 160 -18.90 4.33 1.10
N GLY A 161 -20.14 4.21 0.59
CA GLY A 161 -21.39 4.32 1.36
C GLY A 161 -21.79 5.78 1.68
N SER A 162 -20.91 6.72 1.41
CA SER A 162 -21.13 8.17 1.51
C SER A 162 -20.20 8.88 0.54
N ASN A 163 -20.47 10.16 0.26
CA ASN A 163 -19.59 10.96 -0.61
C ASN A 163 -18.41 11.50 0.21
N PRO A 164 -17.16 11.03 -0.02
CA PRO A 164 -16.02 11.45 0.78
C PRO A 164 -15.35 12.72 0.26
N LYS A 165 -15.93 13.41 -0.74
CA LYS A 165 -15.37 14.66 -1.27
C LYS A 165 -15.10 15.68 -0.15
N GLY A 166 -13.88 16.23 -0.15
CA GLY A 166 -13.38 17.19 0.82
C GLY A 166 -12.79 16.56 2.08
N LEU A 167 -13.12 15.29 2.38
CA LEU A 167 -12.63 14.59 3.56
C LEU A 167 -11.21 14.07 3.36
N THR A 168 -10.46 13.96 4.47
CA THR A 168 -9.13 13.35 4.47
C THR A 168 -9.20 11.84 4.40
N PHE A 169 -8.06 11.22 4.09
CA PHE A 169 -7.92 9.78 4.17
C PHE A 169 -8.17 9.24 5.58
N GLU A 170 -7.75 9.96 6.62
CA GLU A 170 -7.95 9.59 8.03
C GLU A 170 -9.43 9.61 8.44
N GLU A 171 -10.23 10.52 7.88
CA GLU A 171 -11.67 10.61 8.13
C GLU A 171 -12.44 9.47 7.43
N VAL A 172 -11.94 8.98 6.30
CA VAL A 172 -12.65 8.02 5.44
C VAL A 172 -12.20 6.58 5.67
N TYR A 173 -10.90 6.34 5.83
CA TYR A 173 -10.33 5.00 5.89
C TYR A 173 -10.13 4.54 7.32
N THR A 174 -10.36 3.24 7.54
CA THR A 174 -10.02 2.60 8.82
C THR A 174 -8.51 2.57 9.03
N GLN A 175 -8.08 2.45 10.29
CA GLN A 175 -6.67 2.28 10.66
C GLN A 175 -5.98 1.10 9.96
N ALA A 176 -6.75 0.08 9.54
CA ALA A 176 -6.23 -1.07 8.81
C ALA A 176 -5.95 -0.74 7.32
N VAL A 177 -6.75 0.14 6.72
CA VAL A 177 -6.69 0.48 5.29
C VAL A 177 -5.78 1.67 5.04
N LEU A 178 -5.81 2.67 5.91
CA LEU A 178 -5.10 3.94 5.77
C LEU A 178 -3.61 3.76 5.39
N PRO A 179 -2.80 2.93 6.07
CA PRO A 179 -1.39 2.79 5.72
C PRO A 179 -1.16 2.21 4.31
N VAL A 180 -2.08 1.36 3.83
CA VAL A 180 -1.96 0.71 2.52
C VAL A 180 -2.23 1.71 1.40
N VAL A 181 -3.30 2.49 1.52
CA VAL A 181 -3.67 3.50 0.51
C VAL A 181 -2.69 4.66 0.52
N THR A 182 -2.28 5.15 1.70
CA THR A 182 -1.31 6.24 1.83
C THR A 182 0.06 5.86 1.22
N ALA A 183 0.51 4.62 1.41
CA ALA A 183 1.76 4.16 0.80
C ALA A 183 1.70 4.18 -0.74
N MET A 184 0.59 3.74 -1.33
CA MET A 184 0.39 3.78 -2.77
C MET A 184 0.41 5.23 -3.30
N VAL A 185 -0.35 6.14 -2.67
CA VAL A 185 -0.44 7.54 -3.10
C VAL A 185 0.93 8.22 -3.01
N ARG A 186 1.63 8.06 -1.88
CA ARG A 186 2.98 8.60 -1.71
C ARG A 186 3.95 8.07 -2.74
N GLN A 187 3.90 6.77 -3.05
CA GLN A 187 4.79 6.21 -4.06
C GLN A 187 4.53 6.81 -5.45
N VAL A 188 3.27 7.07 -5.82
CA VAL A 188 2.96 7.74 -7.10
C VAL A 188 3.41 9.20 -7.11
N ILE A 189 3.32 9.91 -5.99
CA ILE A 189 3.69 11.33 -5.92
C ILE A 189 5.21 11.52 -5.77
N ASP A 190 5.82 10.89 -4.77
CA ASP A 190 7.24 11.08 -4.41
C ASP A 190 8.18 10.46 -5.45
N ARG A 191 7.72 9.41 -6.14
CA ARG A 191 8.45 8.71 -7.21
C ARG A 191 7.53 8.51 -8.41
N PRO A 192 7.31 9.57 -9.20
CA PRO A 192 6.31 9.61 -10.26
C PRO A 192 6.24 8.33 -11.08
N ALA A 193 5.16 7.58 -10.88
CA ALA A 193 4.93 6.30 -11.53
C ALA A 193 3.43 6.06 -11.66
N ILE A 194 3.02 5.47 -12.78
CA ILE A 194 1.67 4.94 -12.89
C ILE A 194 1.61 3.62 -12.13
N CYS A 195 0.60 3.44 -11.28
CA CYS A 195 0.36 2.22 -10.53
C CYS A 195 -0.85 1.49 -11.12
N HIS A 196 -0.72 0.21 -11.42
CA HIS A 196 -1.83 -0.68 -11.77
C HIS A 196 -1.88 -1.81 -10.74
N GLN A 197 -3.03 -2.04 -10.12
CA GLN A 197 -3.17 -3.05 -9.08
C GLN A 197 -4.42 -3.89 -9.26
N HIS A 198 -4.31 -5.17 -8.90
CA HIS A 198 -5.44 -6.02 -8.58
C HIS A 198 -5.52 -6.16 -7.07
N THR A 199 -6.70 -5.95 -6.50
CA THR A 199 -6.91 -6.04 -5.05
C THR A 199 -8.14 -6.88 -4.72
N LEU A 200 -8.21 -7.33 -3.47
CA LEU A 200 -9.43 -7.85 -2.85
C LEU A 200 -9.87 -6.83 -1.79
N SER A 201 -11.05 -6.23 -1.97
CA SER A 201 -11.59 -5.22 -1.07
C SER A 201 -12.77 -5.78 -0.29
N MET A 202 -12.75 -5.59 1.03
CA MET A 202 -13.87 -5.95 1.91
C MET A 202 -14.54 -4.68 2.42
N THR A 203 -15.87 -4.68 2.43
CA THR A 203 -16.72 -3.62 2.99
C THR A 203 -17.49 -4.12 4.20
N ARG A 204 -18.04 -3.21 5.02
CA ARG A 204 -18.77 -3.59 6.25
C ARG A 204 -19.98 -4.47 5.98
N ASN A 205 -20.68 -4.20 4.88
CA ASN A 205 -21.92 -4.87 4.49
C ASN A 205 -21.72 -6.21 3.74
N ARG A 206 -20.49 -6.74 3.66
CA ARG A 206 -20.19 -7.96 2.89
C ARG A 206 -19.49 -9.03 3.70
N LEU A 207 -19.81 -10.28 3.36
CA LEU A 207 -19.21 -11.48 3.97
C LEU A 207 -18.00 -12.00 3.19
N SER A 208 -17.76 -11.50 1.99
CA SER A 208 -16.67 -11.96 1.11
C SER A 208 -15.97 -10.79 0.42
N PRO A 209 -14.64 -10.83 0.26
CA PRO A 209 -13.92 -9.79 -0.46
C PRO A 209 -14.36 -9.73 -1.92
N VAL A 210 -14.41 -8.51 -2.46
CA VAL A 210 -14.71 -8.24 -3.87
C VAL A 210 -13.40 -7.98 -4.61
N PRO A 211 -13.14 -8.69 -5.71
CA PRO A 211 -12.02 -8.38 -6.59
C PRO A 211 -12.19 -6.98 -7.18
N SER A 212 -11.14 -6.19 -7.13
CA SER A 212 -11.09 -4.89 -7.78
C SER A 212 -9.82 -4.76 -8.61
N GLU A 213 -9.89 -3.94 -9.63
CA GLU A 213 -8.75 -3.51 -10.42
C GLU A 213 -8.69 -2.00 -10.38
N ARG A 214 -7.49 -1.43 -10.20
CA ARG A 214 -7.31 0.02 -10.17
C ARG A 214 -6.09 0.46 -10.97
N ILE A 215 -6.18 1.65 -11.54
CA ILE A 215 -5.05 2.40 -12.05
C ILE A 215 -4.97 3.74 -11.34
N ALA A 216 -3.76 4.19 -11.00
CA ALA A 216 -3.50 5.48 -10.39
C ALA A 216 -2.36 6.18 -11.15
N LEU A 217 -2.57 7.43 -11.53
CA LEU A 217 -1.72 8.22 -12.41
C LEU A 217 -1.37 9.54 -11.73
N PRO A 218 -0.09 9.94 -11.71
CA PRO A 218 0.31 11.21 -11.13
C PRO A 218 -0.21 12.36 -11.99
N LEU A 219 -0.53 13.47 -11.35
CA LEU A 219 -0.92 14.72 -11.99
C LEU A 219 -0.21 15.89 -11.30
N ALA A 220 0.18 16.85 -12.13
CA ALA A 220 0.77 18.08 -11.68
C ALA A 220 -0.31 19.13 -11.40
N ASP A 221 0.05 20.10 -10.57
CA ASP A 221 -0.70 21.33 -10.40
C ASP A 221 -0.35 22.37 -11.47
N THR A 222 -0.84 23.59 -11.29
CA THR A 222 -0.53 24.74 -12.17
C THR A 222 0.93 25.17 -12.13
N ASP A 223 1.65 24.86 -11.06
CA ASP A 223 3.06 25.21 -10.83
C ASP A 223 4.01 24.06 -11.24
N GLY A 224 3.47 22.96 -11.78
CA GLY A 224 4.22 21.78 -12.18
C GLY A 224 4.56 20.80 -11.05
N ARG A 225 4.10 21.04 -9.80
CA ARG A 225 4.32 20.13 -8.68
C ARG A 225 3.35 18.95 -8.76
N ILE A 226 3.88 17.75 -8.60
CA ILE A 226 3.07 16.52 -8.58
C ILE A 226 2.44 16.41 -7.20
N ARG A 227 1.18 16.82 -7.08
CA ARG A 227 0.41 16.77 -5.82
C ARG A 227 -0.98 16.19 -5.98
N HIS A 228 -1.35 15.83 -7.20
CA HIS A 228 -2.64 15.27 -7.52
C HIS A 228 -2.46 13.82 -7.96
N LEU A 229 -3.38 12.97 -7.52
CA LEU A 229 -3.47 11.59 -7.96
C LEU A 229 -4.83 11.40 -8.61
N PHE A 230 -4.83 10.93 -9.84
CA PHE A 230 -6.04 10.56 -10.56
C PHE A 230 -6.05 9.06 -10.78
N GLY A 231 -7.17 8.42 -10.49
CA GLY A 231 -7.28 7.00 -10.72
C GLY A 231 -8.68 6.57 -11.08
N VAL A 232 -8.76 5.30 -11.45
CA VAL A 232 -9.99 4.59 -11.75
C VAL A 232 -9.94 3.28 -10.99
N THR A 233 -11.03 2.93 -10.30
CA THR A 233 -11.13 1.64 -9.61
C THR A 233 -12.44 0.97 -10.00
N VAL A 234 -12.35 -0.24 -10.54
CA VAL A 234 -13.51 -1.06 -10.91
C VAL A 234 -13.63 -2.23 -9.94
N TYR A 235 -14.76 -2.31 -9.25
CA TYR A 235 -15.12 -3.43 -8.38
C TYR A 235 -15.91 -4.48 -9.16
N LYS A 236 -15.41 -5.72 -9.20
CA LYS A 236 -16.04 -6.85 -9.92
C LYS A 236 -17.11 -7.50 -9.04
N THR A 237 -18.26 -6.83 -8.88
CA THR A 237 -19.40 -7.34 -8.12
C THR A 237 -20.71 -7.31 -8.92
N ARG A 238 -21.59 -8.27 -8.64
CA ARG A 238 -22.96 -8.33 -9.17
C ARG A 238 -23.99 -7.71 -8.22
N ASP A 239 -23.64 -7.51 -6.95
CA ASP A 239 -24.60 -7.38 -5.85
C ASP A 239 -24.66 -5.96 -5.25
N GLY A 240 -24.41 -4.93 -6.07
CA GLY A 240 -24.59 -3.54 -5.68
C GLY A 240 -23.39 -2.88 -4.99
N HIS A 241 -23.67 -1.91 -4.12
CA HIS A 241 -22.73 -0.93 -3.56
C HIS A 241 -21.89 -1.48 -2.38
N GLY A 242 -20.96 -0.67 -1.89
CA GLY A 242 -20.19 -0.93 -0.68
C GLY A 242 -20.72 -0.12 0.50
N ASP A 243 -20.21 -0.37 1.71
CA ASP A 243 -20.51 0.44 2.89
C ASP A 243 -19.21 0.70 3.66
N GLY A 244 -18.29 1.38 3.00
CA GLY A 244 -16.99 1.72 3.54
C GLY A 244 -16.01 0.54 3.57
N MET A 245 -14.85 0.74 2.96
CA MET A 245 -13.81 -0.27 2.88
C MET A 245 -13.14 -0.50 4.25
N ILE A 246 -13.19 -1.73 4.75
CA ILE A 246 -12.58 -2.14 6.02
C ILE A 246 -11.26 -2.88 5.85
N ARG A 247 -11.02 -3.43 4.66
CA ARG A 247 -9.78 -4.13 4.29
C ARG A 247 -9.55 -4.03 2.79
N ASN A 248 -8.30 -3.87 2.39
CA ASN A 248 -7.88 -3.86 1.00
C ASN A 248 -6.56 -4.63 0.85
N ASP A 249 -6.61 -5.79 0.23
CA ASP A 249 -5.43 -6.61 0.02
C ASP A 249 -4.98 -6.53 -1.43
N VAL A 250 -3.84 -5.89 -1.64
CA VAL A 250 -3.14 -5.94 -2.93
C VAL A 250 -2.74 -7.38 -3.24
N GLN A 251 -3.20 -7.89 -4.38
CA GLN A 251 -2.89 -9.22 -4.92
C GLN A 251 -1.72 -9.13 -5.89
N SER A 252 -1.72 -8.12 -6.76
CA SER A 252 -0.60 -7.83 -7.65
C SER A 252 -0.50 -6.33 -7.85
N GLU A 253 0.71 -5.83 -8.05
CA GLU A 253 0.92 -4.44 -8.44
C GLU A 253 2.01 -4.32 -9.49
N GLN A 254 1.74 -3.51 -10.50
CA GLN A 254 2.67 -3.13 -11.53
C GLN A 254 2.90 -1.62 -11.46
N TRP A 255 4.16 -1.22 -11.52
CA TRP A 255 4.58 0.16 -11.44
C TRP A 255 5.30 0.55 -12.72
N TYR A 256 4.91 1.68 -13.29
CA TYR A 256 5.43 2.20 -14.56
C TYR A 256 6.08 3.56 -14.29
N PRO A 257 7.40 3.60 -14.03
CA PRO A 257 8.10 4.84 -13.73
C PRO A 257 7.95 5.86 -14.86
N VAL A 258 7.74 7.12 -14.47
CA VAL A 258 7.70 8.27 -15.36
C VAL A 258 9.08 8.93 -15.33
N ALA A 259 9.68 9.17 -16.49
CA ALA A 259 11.11 9.44 -16.66
C ALA A 259 11.61 10.76 -16.02
N GLN A 260 10.73 11.59 -15.44
CA GLN A 260 11.14 12.83 -14.76
C GLN A 260 12.06 12.60 -13.54
N ALA A 261 12.10 11.38 -12.99
CA ALA A 261 12.88 11.05 -11.79
C ALA A 261 14.41 11.09 -11.94
N GLU A 262 14.95 11.30 -13.15
CA GLU A 262 16.40 11.44 -13.37
C GLU A 262 16.92 12.88 -13.20
N THR A 263 16.05 13.87 -12.94
CA THR A 263 16.43 15.30 -12.95
C THR A 263 16.45 15.99 -11.57
N LEU A 264 16.30 15.27 -10.46
CA LEU A 264 16.57 15.83 -9.14
C LEU A 264 18.05 15.57 -8.77
N PRO A 265 18.89 16.61 -8.67
CA PRO A 265 20.24 16.43 -8.13
C PRO A 265 20.16 16.00 -6.66
N ALA A 266 21.05 15.09 -6.29
CA ALA A 266 21.25 14.56 -4.94
C ALA A 266 21.72 15.63 -3.94
#